data_AF-A0A850LMV0-F1
#
_entry.id   AF-A0A850LMV0-F1
#
_cell.length_a   1.000
_cell.length_b   1.000
_cell.length_c   1.000
_cell.angle_alpha   90.00
_cell.angle_beta   90.00
_cell.angle_gamma   90.00
#
_symmetry.space_group_name_H-M   'P 1'
#
loop_
_entity.id
_entity.type
_entity.pdbx_description
1 polymer ?
#
loop_
_entity_poly.entity_id
_entity_poly.type
_entity_poly.pdbx_seq_one_letter_code
_entity_poly.pdbx_strand_id
1 'polypeptide(L)'
;MPAVAAQGDSDDLGFVIVHPGSAGLSIAAQWWVQGSVLCQRLFRREYGAAQPVDTTARPVVACVWELSIINAEQEAWRHTMMVPQPDPEAYLAARGGLTAV
;
A
#
# COMPACT_ATOMS: atom_id res chain seq x y z
N MET A 1 -3.11 11.74 8.44
CA MET A 1 -3.45 12.19 7.06
C MET A 1 -4.96 12.40 6.95
N PRO A 2 -5.47 13.52 6.41
CA PRO A 2 -6.92 13.76 6.30
C PRO A 2 -7.68 12.65 5.57
N ALA A 3 -7.05 12.03 4.55
CA ALA A 3 -7.63 10.91 3.81
C ALA A 3 -7.79 9.63 4.66
N VAL A 4 -6.90 9.39 5.62
CA VAL A 4 -7.00 8.27 6.57
C VAL A 4 -8.15 8.54 7.54
N ALA A 5 -8.21 9.75 8.10
CA ALA A 5 -9.27 10.16 9.01
C ALA A 5 -10.67 10.17 8.34
N ALA A 6 -10.74 10.51 7.06
CA ALA A 6 -11.99 10.53 6.30
C ALA A 6 -12.58 9.15 6.05
N GLN A 7 -11.75 8.09 6.04
CA GLN A 7 -12.22 6.72 5.83
C GLN A 7 -12.87 6.13 7.09
N GLY A 8 -12.49 6.61 8.28
CA GLY A 8 -12.90 6.01 9.56
C GLY A 8 -12.22 4.67 9.83
N ASP A 9 -12.32 4.19 11.08
CA ASP A 9 -11.93 2.83 11.50
C ASP A 9 -10.51 2.40 11.08
N SER A 10 -9.55 3.33 11.14
CA SER A 10 -8.15 3.04 10.83
C SER A 10 -7.55 2.08 11.85
N ASP A 11 -6.79 1.09 11.38
CA ASP A 11 -6.00 0.18 12.23
C ASP A 11 -4.60 0.76 12.56
N ASP A 12 -4.40 2.06 12.32
CA ASP A 12 -3.15 2.84 12.51
C ASP A 12 -1.86 2.24 11.88
N LEU A 13 -2.01 1.28 10.97
CA LEU A 13 -0.93 0.56 10.32
C LEU A 13 -1.09 0.55 8.79
N GLY A 14 0.03 0.44 8.10
CA GLY A 14 0.07 0.47 6.65
C GLY A 14 1.48 0.53 6.12
N PHE A 15 1.60 0.75 4.82
CA PHE A 15 2.87 0.72 4.11
C PHE A 15 2.84 1.65 2.89
N VAL A 16 4.04 1.96 2.38
CA VAL A 16 4.21 2.82 1.21
C VAL A 16 5.06 2.08 0.19
N ILE A 17 4.56 2.00 -1.05
CA ILE A 17 5.34 1.50 -2.18
C ILE A 17 5.84 2.70 -3.00
N VAL A 18 7.16 2.76 -3.18
CA VAL A 18 7.82 3.73 -4.07
C VAL A 18 8.33 2.98 -5.29
N HIS A 19 7.80 3.31 -6.46
CA HIS A 19 8.12 2.64 -7.73
C HIS A 19 8.63 3.66 -8.75
N PRO A 20 9.96 3.78 -8.89
CA PRO A 20 10.59 4.42 -10.04
C PRO A 20 10.49 3.50 -11.25
N GLY A 21 9.60 3.82 -12.18
CA GLY A 21 9.47 3.13 -13.46
C GLY A 21 10.23 3.84 -14.57
N SER A 22 10.28 3.26 -15.76
CA SER A 22 10.96 3.86 -16.92
C SER A 22 10.34 5.20 -17.37
N ALA A 23 9.03 5.35 -17.20
CA ALA A 23 8.29 6.54 -17.63
C ALA A 23 8.11 7.60 -16.52
N GLY A 24 8.34 7.26 -15.26
CA GLY A 24 8.02 8.13 -14.15
C GLY A 24 8.04 7.46 -12.79
N LEU A 25 7.54 8.18 -11.79
CA LEU A 25 7.46 7.73 -10.39
C LEU A 25 6.01 7.49 -10.01
N SER A 26 5.75 6.33 -9.40
CA SER A 26 4.51 6.07 -8.66
C SER A 26 4.81 5.95 -7.16
N ILE A 27 3.96 6.54 -6.32
CA ILE A 27 3.98 6.37 -4.87
C ILE A 27 2.57 5.95 -4.47
N ALA A 28 2.43 4.73 -3.96
CA ALA A 28 1.19 4.25 -3.38
C ALA A 28 1.34 4.26 -1.85
N ALA A 29 0.41 4.92 -1.17
CA ALA A 29 0.26 4.82 0.27
C ALA A 29 -0.95 3.94 0.56
N GLN A 30 -0.76 2.89 1.36
CA GLN A 30 -1.82 1.96 1.74
C GLN A 30 -1.95 1.90 3.26
N TRP A 31 -3.19 1.76 3.73
CA TRP A 31 -3.50 1.65 5.16
C TRP A 31 -4.66 0.71 5.39
N TRP A 32 -4.59 -0.02 6.50
CA TRP A 32 -5.62 -0.97 6.92
C TRP A 32 -6.74 -0.23 7.65
N VAL A 33 -7.97 -0.61 7.34
CA VAL A 33 -9.17 -0.19 8.05
C VAL A 33 -10.06 -1.39 8.33
N GLN A 34 -10.85 -1.28 9.39
CA GLN A 34 -11.87 -2.28 9.75
C GLN A 34 -11.28 -3.71 9.87
N GLY A 35 -10.01 -3.81 10.28
CA GLY A 35 -9.28 -5.05 10.50
C GLY A 35 -8.92 -5.87 9.26
N SER A 36 -9.51 -5.60 8.08
CA SER A 36 -9.36 -6.47 6.90
C SER A 36 -9.44 -5.77 5.54
N VAL A 37 -9.66 -4.45 5.52
CA VAL A 37 -9.83 -3.69 4.29
C VAL A 37 -8.60 -2.84 4.04
N LEU A 38 -8.01 -2.96 2.84
CA LEU A 38 -6.88 -2.14 2.43
C LEU A 38 -7.35 -0.93 1.63
N CYS A 39 -7.10 0.26 2.17
CA CYS A 39 -7.31 1.51 1.45
C CYS A 39 -6.03 1.95 0.75
N GLN A 40 -6.17 2.70 -0.36
CA GLN A 40 -5.05 3.19 -1.15
C GLN A 40 -5.21 4.66 -1.53
N ARG A 41 -4.10 5.39 -1.52
CA ARG A 41 -3.94 6.66 -2.22
C ARG A 41 -2.73 6.58 -3.14
N LEU A 42 -2.97 6.82 -4.43
CA LEU A 42 -1.93 6.77 -5.46
C LEU A 42 -1.52 8.19 -5.88
N PHE A 43 -0.21 8.41 -5.93
CA PHE A 43 0.40 9.54 -6.61
C PHE A 43 1.23 9.02 -7.78
N ARG A 44 1.10 9.63 -8.95
CA ARG A 44 1.90 9.27 -10.12
C ARG A 44 2.32 10.52 -10.88
N ARG A 45 3.57 10.55 -11.33
CA ARG A 45 4.07 11.60 -12.20
C ARG A 45 5.04 11.05 -13.22
N GLU A 46 4.82 11.39 -14.48
CA GLU A 46 5.74 11.09 -15.58
C GLU A 46 6.97 12.00 -15.50
N TYR A 47 8.14 11.49 -15.90
CA TYR A 47 9.35 12.30 -15.93
C TYR A 47 9.20 13.44 -16.94
N GLY A 48 9.55 14.66 -16.53
CA GLY A 48 9.39 15.88 -17.34
C GLY A 48 7.96 16.46 -17.39
N ALA A 49 6.94 15.77 -16.86
CA ALA A 49 5.59 16.30 -16.82
C ALA A 49 5.47 17.47 -15.81
N ALA A 50 4.75 18.53 -16.20
CA ALA A 50 4.52 19.69 -15.34
C ALA A 50 3.57 19.39 -14.17
N GLN A 51 2.65 18.44 -14.34
CA GLN A 51 1.63 18.07 -13.36
C GLN A 51 1.63 16.55 -13.12
N PRO A 52 1.19 16.08 -11.94
CA PRO A 52 0.91 14.67 -11.69
C PRO A 52 -0.24 14.15 -12.56
N VAL A 53 -0.30 12.83 -12.74
CA VAL A 53 -1.41 12.14 -13.40
C VAL A 53 -2.65 12.22 -12.52
N ASP A 54 -3.81 12.55 -13.12
CA ASP A 54 -5.10 12.41 -12.44
C ASP A 54 -5.45 10.93 -12.28
N THR A 55 -5.27 10.42 -11.07
CA THR A 55 -5.56 9.02 -10.73
C THR A 55 -7.06 8.73 -10.60
N THR A 56 -7.93 9.75 -10.56
CA THR A 56 -9.39 9.55 -10.54
C THR A 56 -9.92 9.23 -11.93
N ALA A 57 -9.35 9.85 -12.97
CA ALA A 57 -9.65 9.55 -14.37
C ALA A 57 -8.97 8.26 -14.86
N ARG A 58 -8.02 7.71 -14.10
CA ARG A 58 -7.28 6.49 -14.43
C ARG A 58 -7.15 5.60 -13.18
N PRO A 59 -8.16 4.77 -12.86
CA PRO A 59 -8.24 4.02 -11.60
C PRO A 59 -7.32 2.78 -11.61
N VAL A 60 -6.02 3.01 -11.67
CA VAL A 60 -5.00 1.95 -11.58
C VAL A 60 -4.86 1.53 -10.13
N VAL A 61 -4.86 0.21 -9.89
CA VAL A 61 -4.55 -0.36 -8.58
C VAL A 61 -3.03 -0.44 -8.39
N ALA A 62 -2.36 -1.30 -9.17
CA ALA A 62 -0.93 -1.57 -9.08
C ALA A 62 -0.43 -2.35 -10.33
N CYS A 63 0.87 -2.36 -10.59
CA CYS A 63 1.51 -3.25 -11.55
C CYS A 63 1.76 -4.65 -10.95
N VAL A 64 2.17 -5.61 -11.77
CA VAL A 64 2.42 -6.99 -11.31
C VAL A 64 3.45 -7.12 -10.17
N TRP A 65 4.46 -6.24 -10.15
CA TRP A 65 5.47 -6.23 -9.09
C TRP A 65 4.94 -5.63 -7.78
N GLU A 66 4.18 -4.55 -7.88
CA GLU A 66 3.51 -3.91 -6.75
C GLU A 66 2.44 -4.84 -6.15
N LEU A 67 1.72 -5.59 -6.99
CA LEU A 67 0.75 -6.60 -6.54
C LEU A 67 1.43 -7.72 -5.71
N SER A 68 2.66 -8.11 -6.05
CA SER A 68 3.42 -9.07 -5.24
C SER A 68 3.76 -8.52 -3.86
N ILE A 69 4.12 -7.24 -3.76
CA ILE A 69 4.38 -6.57 -2.47
C ILE A 69 3.09 -6.50 -1.65
N ILE A 70 1.99 -6.07 -2.28
CA ILE A 70 0.67 -5.99 -1.65
C ILE A 70 0.24 -7.37 -1.12
N ASN A 71 0.51 -8.45 -1.86
CA ASN A 71 0.23 -9.80 -1.39
C ASN A 71 1.08 -10.17 -0.16
N ALA A 72 2.38 -9.87 -0.17
CA ALA A 72 3.25 -10.14 0.99
C ALA A 72 2.78 -9.41 2.26
N GLU A 73 2.32 -8.17 2.11
CA GLU A 73 1.73 -7.37 3.20
C GLU A 73 0.40 -7.94 3.69
N GLN A 74 -0.47 -8.41 2.77
CA GLN A 74 -1.69 -9.12 3.12
C GLN A 74 -1.40 -10.41 3.89
N GLU A 75 -0.40 -11.19 3.48
CA GLU A 75 0.01 -12.40 4.19
C GLU A 75 0.50 -12.07 5.61
N ALA A 76 1.39 -11.09 5.74
CA ALA A 76 1.87 -10.63 7.04
C ALA A 76 0.71 -10.21 7.95
N TRP A 77 -0.17 -9.36 7.45
CA TRP A 77 -1.37 -8.91 8.19
C TRP A 77 -2.24 -10.08 8.64
N ARG A 78 -2.54 -11.05 7.77
CA ARG A 78 -3.36 -12.21 8.15
C ARG A 78 -2.69 -13.07 9.21
N HIS A 79 -1.36 -13.22 9.16
CA HIS A 79 -0.64 -14.06 10.10
C HIS A 79 -0.39 -13.40 11.46
N THR A 80 -0.36 -12.07 11.54
CA THR A 80 -0.04 -11.35 12.78
C THR A 80 -1.23 -10.59 13.37
N MET A 81 -2.16 -10.11 12.54
CA MET A 81 -3.30 -9.29 12.97
C MET A 81 -4.63 -10.03 12.95
N MET A 82 -4.82 -11.03 12.06
CA MET A 82 -6.07 -11.81 11.96
C MET A 82 -6.03 -13.10 12.80
N VAL A 83 -5.59 -12.97 14.05
CA VAL A 83 -5.42 -14.06 15.01
C VAL A 83 -6.09 -13.70 16.34
N PRO A 84 -6.29 -14.64 17.28
CA PRO A 84 -6.98 -14.35 18.55
C PRO A 84 -6.33 -13.24 19.39
N GLN A 85 -5.01 -13.03 19.23
CA GLN A 85 -4.27 -11.95 19.87
C GLN A 85 -3.45 -11.21 18.78
N PRO A 86 -4.00 -10.13 18.20
CA PRO A 86 -3.30 -9.35 17.19
C PRO A 86 -1.97 -8.78 17.70
N ASP A 87 -0.93 -8.84 16.88
CA ASP A 87 0.43 -8.40 17.20
C ASP A 87 0.96 -7.39 16.15
N PRO A 88 0.81 -6.08 16.44
CA PRO A 88 1.32 -4.99 15.60
C PRO A 88 2.84 -5.00 15.43
N GLU A 89 3.58 -5.39 16.47
CA GLU A 89 5.04 -5.40 16.42
C GLU A 89 5.54 -6.52 15.51
N ALA A 90 4.90 -7.70 15.56
CA ALA A 90 5.15 -8.78 14.63
C ALA A 90 4.81 -8.40 13.18
N TYR A 91 3.71 -7.66 12.95
CA TYR A 91 3.39 -7.12 11.62
C TYR A 91 4.52 -6.21 11.10
N LEU A 92 4.94 -5.24 11.90
CA LEU A 92 6.00 -4.29 11.52
C LEU A 92 7.38 -4.96 11.38
N ALA A 93 7.64 -6.04 12.11
CA ALA A 93 8.86 -6.83 12.00
C ALA A 93 8.84 -7.81 10.82
N ALA A 94 7.66 -8.15 10.29
CA ALA A 94 7.53 -9.05 9.16
C ALA A 94 8.24 -8.46 7.95
N ARG A 95 9.20 -9.22 7.40
CA ARG A 95 9.84 -8.85 6.13
C ARG A 95 9.13 -9.57 5.02
N GLY A 96 8.46 -8.80 4.15
CA GLY A 96 7.91 -9.33 2.92
C GLY A 96 9.00 -10.07 2.15
N GLY A 97 8.79 -11.36 1.89
CA GLY A 97 9.69 -12.19 1.10
C GLY A 97 9.68 -11.72 -0.35
N LEU A 98 10.42 -10.66 -0.65
CA LEU A 98 10.69 -10.24 -2.02
C LEU A 98 11.75 -11.17 -2.58
N THR A 99 11.32 -12.34 -3.07
CA THR A 99 12.15 -13.11 -3.98
C THR A 99 12.34 -12.29 -5.24
N ALA A 100 13.55 -11.79 -5.46
CA ALA A 100 13.94 -11.19 -6.72
C ALA A 100 13.71 -12.22 -7.83
N VAL A 101 12.96 -11.83 -8.86
CA VAL A 101 12.78 -12.61 -10.09
C VAL A 101 13.84 -12.19 -11.10
#